data_AF-A0A3L7B8F5-F1
#
_entry.id   AF-A0A3L7B8F5-F1
#
_cell.length_a   1.000
_cell.length_b   1.000
_cell.length_c   1.000
_cell.angle_alpha   90.00
_cell.angle_beta   90.00
_cell.angle_gamma   90.00
#
_symmetry.space_group_name_H-M   'P 1'
#
loop_
_entity.id
_entity.type
_entity.pdbx_description
1 polymer ?
#
loop_
_entity_poly.entity_id
_entity_poly.type
_entity_poly.pdbx_seq_one_letter_code
_entity_poly.pdbx_strand_id
1 'polypeptide(L)'
;MDAAELLRQGDEVLVAVVEVAGALVIFVGAVWAAVRFVVEGLRHRTAAVFTPIRLTLGRFLTLGLEFQLAADVLRTAVSPSFTQIGQLAAIATIRTALNYFLGREIRQEQRQVAEGEGSP
;
A
#
# COMPACT_ATOMS: atom_id res chain seq x y z
N MET A 1 20.45 21.25 -26.46
CA MET A 1 19.77 20.30 -25.56
C MET A 1 19.92 18.94 -26.21
N ASP A 2 20.74 18.07 -25.63
CA ASP A 2 21.06 16.76 -26.21
C ASP A 2 19.85 15.82 -26.15
N ALA A 3 19.64 14.99 -27.19
CA ALA A 3 18.51 14.07 -27.27
C ALA A 3 18.46 13.07 -26.09
N ALA A 4 19.60 12.77 -25.48
CA ALA A 4 19.70 11.96 -24.27
C ALA A 4 19.10 12.65 -23.03
N GLU A 5 19.18 13.98 -22.95
CA GLU A 5 18.61 14.78 -21.85
C GLU A 5 17.08 14.81 -21.95
N LEU A 6 16.53 14.96 -23.17
CA LEU A 6 15.09 14.93 -23.43
C LEU A 6 14.47 13.56 -23.17
N LEU A 7 15.19 12.48 -23.51
CA LEU A 7 14.74 11.12 -23.24
C LEU A 7 14.72 10.85 -21.73
N ARG A 8 15.79 11.21 -21.01
CA ARG A 8 15.91 11.09 -19.54
C ARG A 8 14.83 11.84 -18.76
N GLN A 9 14.50 13.04 -19.23
CA GLN A 9 13.47 13.85 -18.60
C GLN A 9 12.06 13.28 -18.84
N GLY A 10 11.86 12.58 -19.96
CA GLY A 10 10.59 11.95 -20.29
C GLY A 10 10.26 10.74 -19.43
N ASP A 11 11.25 9.89 -19.12
CA ASP A 11 10.98 8.67 -18.34
C ASP A 11 10.79 8.89 -16.86
N GLU A 12 11.53 9.82 -16.25
CA GLU A 12 11.32 10.19 -14.86
C GLU A 12 9.90 10.73 -14.62
N VAL A 13 9.38 11.51 -15.57
CA VAL A 13 8.01 12.03 -15.54
C VAL A 13 7.00 10.90 -15.68
N LEU A 14 7.23 9.94 -16.59
CA LEU A 14 6.34 8.79 -16.76
C LEU A 14 6.25 7.93 -15.50
N VAL A 15 7.39 7.60 -14.89
CA VAL A 15 7.43 6.84 -13.64
C VAL A 15 6.68 7.58 -12.53
N ALA A 16 6.97 8.88 -12.36
CA ALA A 16 6.32 9.70 -11.33
C ALA A 16 4.80 9.80 -11.53
N VAL A 17 4.33 9.94 -12.76
CA VAL A 17 2.88 9.97 -13.07
C VAL A 17 2.22 8.65 -12.68
N VAL A 18 2.83 7.52 -13.00
CA VAL A 18 2.30 6.19 -12.66
C VAL A 18 2.30 5.97 -11.14
N GLU A 19 3.36 6.38 -10.44
CA GLU A 19 3.42 6.32 -8.97
C GLU A 19 2.33 7.16 -8.31
N VAL A 20 2.16 8.41 -8.76
CA VAL A 20 1.14 9.32 -8.24
C VAL A 20 -0.26 8.78 -8.53
N ALA A 21 -0.50 8.22 -9.71
CA ALA A 21 -1.78 7.58 -10.04
C ALA A 21 -2.08 6.41 -9.09
N GLY A 22 -1.13 5.50 -8.88
CA GLY A 22 -1.28 4.38 -7.96
C GLY A 22 -1.53 4.84 -6.51
N ALA A 23 -0.78 5.85 -6.05
CA ALA A 23 -0.95 6.44 -4.73
C ALA A 23 -2.32 7.09 -4.55
N LEU A 24 -2.82 7.81 -5.57
CA LEU A 24 -4.15 8.41 -5.56
C LEU A 24 -5.25 7.35 -5.49
N VAL A 25 -5.14 6.26 -6.25
CA VAL A 25 -6.11 5.15 -6.22
C VAL A 25 -6.18 4.55 -4.81
N ILE A 26 -5.03 4.27 -4.20
CA ILE A 26 -4.95 3.76 -2.82
C ILE A 26 -5.57 4.75 -1.84
N PHE A 27 -5.21 6.03 -1.96
CA PHE A 27 -5.70 7.09 -1.08
C PHE A 27 -7.23 7.23 -1.15
N VAL A 28 -7.79 7.27 -2.36
CA VAL A 28 -9.25 7.34 -2.57
C VAL A 28 -9.95 6.14 -1.95
N GLY A 29 -9.43 4.92 -2.16
CA GLY A 29 -9.99 3.71 -1.56
C GLY A 29 -9.93 3.74 -0.03
N ALA A 30 -8.83 4.21 0.54
CA ALA A 30 -8.65 4.33 1.98
C ALA A 30 -9.60 5.37 2.59
N VAL A 31 -9.72 6.56 1.99
CA VAL A 31 -10.66 7.61 2.43
C VAL A 31 -12.09 7.11 2.35
N TRP A 32 -12.46 6.49 1.23
CA TRP A 32 -13.80 5.90 1.05
C TRP A 32 -14.11 4.86 2.14
N ALA A 33 -13.16 3.95 2.41
CA ALA A 33 -13.33 2.92 3.41
C ALA A 33 -13.42 3.50 4.84
N ALA A 34 -12.61 4.51 5.16
CA ALA A 34 -12.65 5.19 6.45
C ALA A 34 -13.98 5.91 6.68
N VAL A 35 -14.47 6.66 5.69
CA VAL A 35 -15.77 7.35 5.79
C VAL A 35 -16.89 6.34 6.00
N ARG A 36 -16.94 5.26 5.21
CA ARG A 36 -17.96 4.21 5.34
C ARG A 36 -17.86 3.49 6.69
N PHE A 37 -16.65 3.21 7.15
CA PHE A 37 -16.43 2.58 8.45
C PHE A 37 -16.97 3.45 9.58
N VAL A 38 -16.73 4.77 9.55
CA VAL A 38 -17.27 5.69 10.57
C VAL A 38 -18.79 5.78 10.49
N VAL A 39 -19.35 5.99 9.30
CA VAL A 39 -20.79 6.17 9.10
C VAL A 39 -21.58 4.89 9.45
N GLU A 40 -21.15 3.74 8.96
CA GLU A 40 -21.83 2.47 9.23
C GLU A 40 -21.47 1.87 10.59
N GLY A 41 -20.22 1.99 11.04
CA GLY A 41 -19.77 1.44 12.32
C GLY A 41 -20.38 2.14 13.54
N LEU A 42 -20.72 3.43 13.42
CA LEU A 42 -21.50 4.15 14.43
C LEU A 42 -22.97 3.72 14.44
N ARG A 43 -23.50 3.22 13.32
CA ARG A 43 -24.91 2.90 13.16
C ARG A 43 -25.22 1.43 13.44
N HIS A 44 -24.37 0.48 13.04
CA HIS A 44 -24.59 -0.96 13.15
C HIS A 44 -23.31 -1.68 13.63
N ARG A 45 -23.39 -2.44 14.74
CA ARG A 45 -22.26 -3.19 15.33
C ARG A 45 -22.11 -4.63 14.81
N THR A 46 -22.61 -4.94 13.61
CA THR A 46 -22.61 -6.31 13.10
C THR A 46 -21.50 -6.54 12.08
N ALA A 47 -20.71 -7.60 12.28
CA ALA A 47 -19.57 -7.99 11.44
C ALA A 47 -19.89 -8.05 9.93
N ALA A 48 -21.13 -8.36 9.56
CA ALA A 48 -21.59 -8.48 8.18
C ALA A 48 -21.45 -7.18 7.35
N VAL A 49 -21.50 -6.00 8.00
CA VAL A 49 -21.40 -4.70 7.32
C VAL A 49 -19.95 -4.35 6.94
N PHE A 50 -18.97 -4.94 7.62
CA PHE A 50 -17.55 -4.67 7.38
C PHE A 50 -16.98 -5.42 6.17
N THR A 51 -17.56 -6.57 5.82
CA THR A 51 -17.15 -7.38 4.67
C THR A 51 -17.13 -6.60 3.34
N PRO A 52 -18.22 -5.91 2.92
CA PRO A 52 -18.21 -5.16 1.66
C PRO A 52 -17.24 -3.97 1.65
N ILE A 53 -17.03 -3.31 2.80
CA ILE A 53 -16.06 -2.21 2.94
C ILE A 53 -14.64 -2.76 2.72
N ARG A 54 -14.28 -3.87 3.38
CA ARG A 54 -12.95 -4.51 3.21
C ARG A 54 -12.74 -5.00 1.78
N LEU A 55 -13.74 -5.62 1.15
CA LEU A 55 -13.63 -6.07 -0.24
C LEU A 55 -13.40 -4.92 -1.21
N THR A 56 -14.10 -3.80 -1.02
CA THR A 56 -13.96 -2.63 -1.88
C THR A 56 -12.60 -1.96 -1.67
N LEU A 57 -12.17 -1.79 -0.42
CA LEU A 57 -10.82 -1.32 -0.10
C LEU A 57 -9.75 -2.22 -0.74
N GLY A 58 -9.92 -3.54 -0.63
CA GLY A 58 -9.02 -4.52 -1.26
C GLY A 58 -8.87 -4.29 -2.77
N ARG A 59 -9.96 -4.00 -3.48
CA ARG A 59 -9.92 -3.70 -4.93
C ARG A 59 -9.11 -2.45 -5.25
N PHE A 60 -9.29 -1.38 -4.48
CA PHE A 60 -8.49 -0.15 -4.65
C PHE A 60 -7.00 -0.41 -4.36
N LEU A 61 -6.70 -1.18 -3.31
CA LEU A 61 -5.32 -1.53 -2.98
C LEU A 61 -4.68 -2.38 -4.10
N THR A 62 -5.36 -3.42 -4.59
CA THR A 62 -4.86 -4.24 -5.70
C THR A 62 -4.58 -3.39 -6.93
N LEU A 63 -5.53 -2.53 -7.33
CA LEU A 63 -5.35 -1.66 -8.49
C LEU A 63 -4.17 -0.71 -8.32
N GLY A 64 -4.06 -0.04 -7.16
CA GLY A 64 -2.93 0.85 -6.91
C GLY A 64 -1.58 0.15 -6.86
N LEU A 65 -1.55 -1.11 -6.40
CA LEU A 65 -0.35 -1.95 -6.42
C LEU A 65 0.05 -2.36 -7.84
N GLU A 66 -0.91 -2.59 -8.74
CA GLU A 66 -0.61 -2.83 -10.17
C GLU A 66 0.06 -1.61 -10.80
N PHE A 67 -0.38 -0.40 -10.47
CA PHE A 67 0.29 0.83 -10.89
C PHE A 67 1.71 0.97 -10.30
N GLN A 68 1.88 0.69 -9.00
CA GLN A 68 3.22 0.73 -8.38
C GLN A 68 4.18 -0.28 -9.02
N LEU A 69 3.69 -1.50 -9.30
CA LEU A 69 4.46 -2.51 -10.01
C LEU A 69 4.84 -2.05 -11.42
N ALA A 70 3.91 -1.40 -12.15
CA ALA A 70 4.20 -0.84 -13.46
C ALA A 70 5.27 0.26 -13.39
N ALA A 71 5.23 1.13 -12.39
CA ALA A 71 6.27 2.14 -12.15
C ALA A 71 7.65 1.51 -11.88
N ASP A 72 7.71 0.43 -11.09
CA ASP A 72 8.95 -0.29 -10.80
C ASP A 72 9.52 -0.98 -12.06
N VAL A 73 8.66 -1.59 -12.89
CA VAL A 73 9.06 -2.15 -14.18
C VAL A 73 9.59 -1.05 -15.11
N LEU A 74 8.92 0.10 -15.19
CA LEU A 74 9.40 1.23 -15.98
C LEU A 74 10.77 1.71 -15.49
N ARG A 75 10.92 1.96 -14.19
CA ARG A 75 12.18 2.40 -13.57
C ARG A 75 13.35 1.47 -13.89
N THR A 76 13.13 0.15 -13.82
CA THR A 76 14.18 -0.83 -14.17
C THR A 76 14.49 -0.88 -15.67
N ALA A 77 13.53 -0.56 -16.54
CA ALA A 77 13.70 -0.56 -17.98
C ALA A 77 14.47 0.67 -18.51
N VAL A 78 14.33 1.85 -17.89
CA VAL A 78 14.87 3.10 -18.48
C VAL A 78 16.25 3.50 -17.97
N SER A 79 16.58 3.19 -16.72
CA SER A 79 17.94 3.38 -16.21
C SER A 79 18.27 2.38 -15.11
N PRO A 80 19.11 1.36 -15.37
CA PRO A 80 19.63 0.51 -14.31
C PRO A 80 20.68 1.30 -13.50
N SER A 81 20.25 2.29 -12.73
CA SER A 81 21.13 3.03 -11.81
C SER A 81 21.13 2.33 -10.45
N PHE A 82 22.30 1.85 -10.03
CA PHE A 82 22.47 1.17 -8.75
C PHE A 82 22.01 2.02 -7.54
N THR A 83 22.04 3.35 -7.66
CA THR A 83 21.58 4.28 -6.63
C THR A 83 20.05 4.24 -6.45
N GLN A 84 19.27 4.23 -7.54
CA GLN A 84 17.81 4.12 -7.45
C GLN A 84 17.37 2.72 -7.00
N ILE A 85 18.07 1.68 -7.46
CA ILE A 85 17.86 0.31 -6.98
C ILE A 85 18.12 0.23 -5.47
N GLY A 86 19.17 0.89 -4.98
CA GLY A 86 19.48 0.98 -3.54
C GLY A 86 18.39 1.69 -2.73
N GLN A 87 17.84 2.80 -3.24
CA GLN A 87 16.73 3.51 -2.58
C GLN A 87 15.46 2.67 -2.52
N LEU A 88 15.10 2.02 -3.63
CA LEU A 88 13.92 1.15 -3.71
C LEU A 88 14.07 -0.06 -2.76
N ALA A 89 15.24 -0.70 -2.75
CA ALA A 89 15.55 -1.80 -1.85
C ALA A 89 15.47 -1.39 -0.37
N ALA A 90 15.92 -0.18 -0.03
CA ALA A 90 15.82 0.35 1.32
C ALA A 90 14.35 0.56 1.75
N ILE A 91 13.52 1.17 0.89
CA ILE A 91 12.09 1.39 1.16
C ILE A 91 11.36 0.05 1.31
N ALA A 92 11.62 -0.91 0.42
CA ALA A 92 11.01 -2.24 0.47
C ALA A 92 11.40 -2.99 1.75
N THR A 93 12.66 -2.88 2.17
CA THR A 93 13.15 -3.49 3.42
C THR A 93 12.47 -2.88 4.64
N ILE A 94 12.40 -1.56 4.73
CA ILE A 94 11.73 -0.85 5.83
C ILE A 94 10.26 -1.27 5.90
N ARG A 95 9.55 -1.27 4.76
CA ARG A 95 8.14 -1.68 4.69
C ARG A 95 7.95 -3.12 5.16
N THR A 96 8.85 -4.02 4.80
CA THR A 96 8.80 -5.43 5.21
C THR A 96 9.04 -5.58 6.71
N ALA A 97 10.05 -4.90 7.24
CA ALA A 97 10.38 -4.94 8.66
C ALA A 97 9.22 -4.39 9.52
N LEU A 98 8.67 -3.22 9.16
CA LEU A 98 7.55 -2.62 9.89
C LEU A 98 6.30 -3.50 9.87
N ASN A 99 5.90 -4.00 8.69
CA ASN A 99 4.75 -4.91 8.59
C ASN A 99 4.96 -6.21 9.37
N TYR A 100 6.19 -6.73 9.39
CA TYR A 100 6.52 -7.93 10.15
C TYR A 100 6.39 -7.70 11.66
N PHE A 101 6.96 -6.60 12.18
CA PHE A 101 6.89 -6.26 13.60
C PHE A 101 5.45 -6.02 14.04
N LEU A 102 4.70 -5.20 13.30
CA LEU A 102 3.30 -4.90 13.60
C LEU A 102 2.45 -6.19 13.62
N GLY A 103 2.60 -7.04 12.60
CA GLY A 103 1.89 -8.32 12.55
C GLY A 103 2.28 -9.28 13.67
N ARG A 104 3.53 -9.20 14.16
CA ARG A 104 3.99 -9.99 15.31
C ARG A 104 3.37 -9.50 16.61
N GLU A 105 3.36 -8.20 16.85
CA GLU A 105 2.78 -7.57 18.04
C GLU A 105 1.29 -7.88 18.16
N ILE A 106 0.54 -7.72 17.07
CA ILE A 106 -0.89 -8.06 17.01
C ILE A 106 -1.14 -9.54 17.36
N ARG A 107 -0.29 -10.46 16.85
CA ARG A 107 -0.39 -11.89 17.18
C ARG A 107 -0.09 -12.19 18.64
N GLN A 108 0.78 -11.40 19.28
CA GLN A 108 1.10 -11.56 20.71
C GLN A 108 -0.05 -11.07 21.59
N GLU A 109 -0.64 -9.90 21.26
CA GLU A 109 -1.81 -9.38 21.98
C GLU A 109 -3.01 -10.34 21.86
N GLN A 110 -3.28 -10.88 20.66
CA GLN A 110 -4.39 -11.83 20.46
C GLN A 110 -4.26 -13.10 21.29
N ARG A 111 -3.03 -13.59 21.52
CA ARG A 111 -2.80 -14.77 22.37
C ARG A 111 -3.04 -14.48 23.84
N GLN A 112 -2.63 -13.29 24.33
CA GLN A 112 -2.86 -12.90 25.72
C GLN A 112 -4.35 -12.72 26.03
N VAL A 113 -5.13 -12.20 25.08
CA VAL A 113 -6.60 -12.09 25.22
C VAL A 113 -7.25 -13.47 25.24
N ALA A 114 -6.83 -14.40 24.37
CA ALA A 114 -7.37 -15.77 24.33
C ALA A 114 -7.02 -16.61 25.57
N GLU A 115 -5.86 -16.36 26.19
CA GLU A 115 -5.46 -17.02 27.43
C GLU A 115 -6.16 -16.43 28.68
N GLY A 116 -6.61 -15.17 28.62
CA GLY A 116 -7.33 -14.51 29.71
C GLY A 116 -8.82 -14.86 29.84
N GLU A 117 -9.46 -15.31 28.75
CA GLU A 117 -10.89 -15.71 28.73
C GLU A 117 -11.11 -17.20 29.10
N GLY A 118 -10.04 -17.97 29.33
CA GLY A 118 -10.07 -19.42 29.56
C GLY A 118 -9.98 -19.89 31.02
N SER A 119 -9.97 -18.98 31.99
CA SER A 119 -9.87 -19.35 33.42
C SER A 119 -11.23 -19.29 34.11
N PRO A 120 -11.91 -20.43 34.36
CA PRO A 120 -12.96 -20.53 35.37
C PRO A 120 -12.41 -20.43 36.80
#